data_AF-A0A1F9NR44-F1
#
_entry.id   AF-A0A1F9NR44-F1
#
_cell.length_a   1.000
_cell.length_b   1.000
_cell.length_c   1.000
_cell.angle_alpha   90.00
_cell.angle_beta   90.00
_cell.angle_gamma   90.00
#
_symmetry.space_group_name_H-M   'P 1'
#
loop_
_entity.id
_entity.type
_entity.pdbx_description
1 polymer ?
#
loop_
_entity_poly.entity_id
_entity_poly.type
_entity_poly.pdbx_seq_one_letter_code
_entity_poly.pdbx_strand_id
1 'polypeptide(L)'
;MTAAATRYPRIFLSFQGDTKKLLRPAQERDPILYPLTRRASIKDIIEGLGVPHTDVGRILLDGLDQSFEKIPFDGEYYRIQPLSPHEPPTVPTFLRPEPLAACTFLVDVNVGRLAGLLRMAGIDAEAVVPGTAGDVLLRRAVDERRILLTRNRDLLRHRILVFGRLVRSQDPNEQLAEVIHLYRLQDALRPFTRCIACNGLLAEVDKAAIIDRLLPLTKKYFERFKECSGCGRIYWHGSHHEKMTEKLRRILQSA
;
A
#
# COMPACT_ATOMS: atom_id res chain seq x y z
N MET A 1 -22.27 13.34 49.55
CA MET A 1 -21.18 12.40 49.23
C MET A 1 -20.93 12.44 47.74
N THR A 2 -20.04 13.33 47.29
CA THR A 2 -19.58 13.41 45.90
C THR A 2 -18.78 12.15 45.61
N ALA A 3 -19.24 11.33 44.66
CA ALA A 3 -18.49 10.17 44.19
C ALA A 3 -17.10 10.64 43.72
N ALA A 4 -16.03 10.13 44.33
CA ALA A 4 -14.68 10.40 43.89
C ALA A 4 -14.55 9.91 42.44
N ALA A 5 -14.32 10.82 41.50
CA ALA A 5 -14.14 10.48 40.11
C ALA A 5 -12.92 9.55 39.98
N THR A 6 -13.13 8.32 39.52
CA THR A 6 -12.06 7.35 39.27
C THR A 6 -11.02 7.96 38.34
N ARG A 7 -9.83 8.27 38.87
CA ARG A 7 -8.73 8.84 38.09
C ARG A 7 -7.98 7.70 37.43
N TYR A 8 -8.36 7.38 36.20
CA TYR A 8 -7.62 6.43 35.38
C TYR A 8 -6.19 6.96 35.08
N PRO A 9 -5.18 6.07 35.04
CA PRO A 9 -3.88 6.39 34.45
C PRO A 9 -4.04 6.97 33.03
N ARG A 10 -3.11 7.80 32.58
CA ARG A 10 -3.18 8.48 31.29
C ARG A 10 -1.83 8.46 30.57
N ILE A 11 -1.90 8.42 29.25
CA ILE A 11 -0.72 8.59 28.37
C ILE A 11 -0.93 9.79 27.45
N PHE A 12 0.18 10.25 26.88
CA PHE A 12 0.21 11.33 25.90
C PHE A 12 0.55 10.77 24.53
N LEU A 13 -0.23 11.10 23.51
CA LEU A 13 -0.04 10.63 22.14
C LEU A 13 0.05 11.81 21.17
N SER A 14 1.18 11.95 20.50
CA SER A 14 1.35 12.92 19.40
C SER A 14 1.47 12.19 18.07
N PHE A 15 0.50 12.41 17.20
CA PHE A 15 0.47 11.84 15.85
C PHE A 15 1.06 12.82 14.84
N GLN A 16 1.87 12.33 13.90
CA GLN A 16 2.56 13.17 12.92
C GLN A 16 2.08 12.91 11.50
N GLY A 17 2.16 13.96 10.67
CA GLY A 17 1.86 13.91 9.24
C GLY A 17 0.55 13.17 8.93
N ASP A 18 0.72 12.06 8.26
CA ASP A 18 -0.35 11.22 7.74
C ASP A 18 -1.18 10.51 8.81
N THR A 19 -0.57 10.01 9.89
CA THR A 19 -1.33 9.32 10.95
C THR A 19 -2.24 10.29 11.70
N LYS A 20 -1.86 11.57 11.82
CA LYS A 20 -2.72 12.62 12.40
C LYS A 20 -4.01 12.81 11.60
N LYS A 21 -3.93 12.74 10.26
CA LYS A 21 -5.09 12.84 9.34
C LYS A 21 -6.01 11.62 9.42
N LEU A 22 -5.54 10.50 9.99
CA LEU A 22 -6.30 9.26 10.07
C LEU A 22 -7.15 9.11 11.33
N LEU A 23 -6.97 10.01 12.32
CA LEU A 23 -7.67 9.97 13.60
C LEU A 23 -9.20 10.06 13.45
N ARG A 24 -9.92 9.30 14.27
CA ARG A 24 -11.39 9.26 14.33
C ARG A 24 -11.89 9.24 15.80
N PRO A 25 -12.67 10.25 16.24
CA PRO A 25 -12.91 11.52 15.55
C PRO A 25 -11.60 12.30 15.39
N ALA A 26 -11.58 13.28 14.49
CA ALA A 26 -10.44 14.18 14.34
C ALA A 26 -10.09 14.82 15.68
N GLN A 27 -8.79 14.90 15.99
CA GLN A 27 -8.30 15.46 17.25
C GLN A 27 -7.56 16.76 16.97
N GLU A 28 -8.02 17.83 17.60
CA GLU A 28 -7.38 19.15 17.51
C GLU A 28 -6.27 19.32 18.56
N ARG A 29 -6.34 18.54 19.65
CA ARG A 29 -5.36 18.58 20.74
C ARG A 29 -4.15 17.73 20.41
N ASP A 30 -2.97 18.28 20.70
CA ASP A 30 -1.68 17.63 20.53
C ASP A 30 -0.76 18.03 21.70
N PRO A 31 -0.33 17.10 22.57
CA PRO A 31 -0.65 15.66 22.55
C PRO A 31 -2.12 15.37 22.92
N ILE A 32 -2.64 14.25 22.43
CA ILE A 32 -3.88 13.65 22.90
C ILE A 32 -3.63 13.04 24.28
N LEU A 33 -4.46 13.41 25.25
CA LEU A 33 -4.46 12.80 26.57
C LEU A 33 -5.42 11.59 26.57
N TYR A 34 -4.87 10.38 26.56
CA TYR A 34 -5.65 9.15 26.45
C TYR A 34 -5.76 8.42 27.81
N PRO A 35 -6.98 8.16 28.32
CA PRO A 35 -7.15 7.43 29.57
C PRO A 35 -6.99 5.92 29.37
N LEU A 36 -6.18 5.28 30.21
CA LEU A 36 -5.99 3.83 30.25
C LEU A 36 -7.09 3.18 31.11
N THR A 37 -8.28 3.00 30.53
CA THR A 37 -9.43 2.37 31.21
C THR A 37 -9.36 0.83 31.27
N ARG A 38 -8.50 0.23 30.44
CA ARG A 38 -8.23 -1.21 30.40
C ARG A 38 -6.77 -1.46 30.03
N ARG A 39 -6.28 -2.67 30.30
CA ARG A 39 -5.01 -3.14 29.75
C ARG A 39 -5.16 -3.32 28.23
N ALA A 40 -4.35 -2.60 27.46
CA ALA A 40 -4.37 -2.59 26.00
C ALA A 40 -2.94 -2.37 25.48
N SER A 41 -2.63 -2.92 24.32
CA SER A 41 -1.38 -2.58 23.62
C SER A 41 -1.46 -1.18 23.01
N ILE A 42 -0.30 -0.56 22.75
CA ILE A 42 -0.23 0.72 22.04
C ILE A 42 -0.88 0.59 20.64
N LYS A 43 -0.77 -0.58 19.99
CA LYS A 43 -1.47 -0.89 18.74
C LYS A 43 -2.98 -0.76 18.89
N ASP A 44 -3.59 -1.41 19.88
CA ASP A 44 -5.03 -1.39 20.10
C ASP A 44 -5.55 0.04 20.33
N ILE A 45 -4.75 0.85 21.05
CA ILE A 45 -5.06 2.26 21.32
C ILE A 45 -5.04 3.07 20.02
N ILE A 46 -3.98 2.94 19.22
CA ILE A 46 -3.82 3.61 17.92
C ILE A 46 -4.96 3.24 16.97
N GLU A 47 -5.31 1.95 16.89
CA GLU A 47 -6.40 1.45 16.06
C GLU A 47 -7.78 1.88 16.54
N GLY A 48 -7.95 1.96 17.87
CA GLY A 48 -9.14 2.53 18.52
C GLY A 48 -9.32 4.02 18.22
N LEU A 49 -8.22 4.74 18.02
CA LEU A 49 -8.22 6.13 17.54
C LEU A 49 -8.38 6.24 16.02
N GLY A 50 -8.58 5.13 15.29
CA GLY A 50 -8.93 5.12 13.87
C GLY A 50 -7.76 5.04 12.89
N VAL A 51 -6.52 4.95 13.40
CA VAL A 51 -5.31 4.81 12.60
C VAL A 51 -4.99 3.32 12.44
N PRO A 52 -5.02 2.74 11.22
CA PRO A 52 -4.59 1.37 11.02
C PRO A 52 -3.12 1.20 11.36
N HIS A 53 -2.76 0.12 12.07
CA HIS A 53 -1.36 -0.13 12.43
C HIS A 53 -0.46 -0.26 11.20
N THR A 54 -1.00 -0.73 10.07
CA THR A 54 -0.26 -0.82 8.80
C THR A 54 0.21 0.53 8.28
N ASP A 55 -0.46 1.65 8.63
CA ASP A 55 -0.07 3.01 8.24
C ASP A 55 0.93 3.66 9.20
N VAL A 56 1.29 2.99 10.30
CA VAL A 56 2.29 3.46 11.28
C VAL A 56 3.68 2.98 10.87
N GLY A 57 4.63 3.92 10.79
CA GLY A 57 6.03 3.66 10.50
C GLY A 57 6.85 3.44 11.75
N ARG A 58 6.66 4.30 12.77
CA ARG A 58 7.37 4.23 14.05
C ARG A 58 6.50 4.61 15.23
N ILE A 59 6.80 4.01 16.37
CA ILE A 59 6.25 4.34 17.68
C ILE A 59 7.43 4.67 18.57
N LEU A 60 7.50 5.90 19.07
CA LEU A 60 8.61 6.36 19.90
C LEU A 60 8.11 6.65 21.31
N LEU A 61 8.71 6.03 22.31
CA LEU A 61 8.56 6.36 23.73
C LEU A 61 9.84 7.07 24.18
N ASP A 62 9.74 8.34 24.56
CA ASP A 62 10.88 9.18 24.95
C ASP A 62 12.07 9.14 23.96
N GLY A 63 11.75 9.02 22.66
CA GLY A 63 12.72 8.97 21.58
C GLY A 63 13.23 7.57 21.20
N LEU A 64 12.85 6.53 21.95
CA LEU A 64 13.22 5.14 21.69
C LEU A 64 12.11 4.40 20.95
N ASP A 65 12.47 3.65 19.90
CA ASP A 65 11.53 2.82 19.17
C ASP A 65 10.89 1.75 20.05
N GLN A 66 9.59 1.53 19.82
CA GLN A 66 8.77 0.54 20.49
C GLN A 66 8.10 -0.37 19.47
N SER A 67 7.76 -1.58 19.91
CA SER A 67 6.94 -2.51 19.12
C SER A 67 5.44 -2.24 19.31
N PHE A 68 4.60 -2.91 18.52
CA PHE A 68 3.15 -2.80 18.64
C PHE A 68 2.60 -3.43 19.94
N GLU A 69 3.35 -4.35 20.54
CA GLU A 69 2.99 -5.11 21.75
C GLU A 69 3.20 -4.32 23.05
N LYS A 70 3.85 -3.15 22.99
CA LYS A 70 4.09 -2.31 24.17
C LYS A 70 2.77 -2.02 24.90
N ILE A 71 2.73 -2.39 26.18
CA ILE A 71 1.64 -2.02 27.10
C ILE A 71 2.02 -0.67 27.74
N PRO A 72 1.23 0.40 27.56
CA PRO A 72 1.57 1.69 28.13
C PRO A 72 1.38 1.78 29.65
N PHE A 73 2.17 2.64 30.29
CA PHE A 73 2.11 2.99 31.72
C PHE A 73 1.73 4.46 31.92
N ASP A 74 1.30 4.80 33.14
CA ASP A 74 0.89 6.18 33.48
C ASP A 74 2.00 7.20 33.18
N GLY A 75 1.64 8.32 32.58
CA GLY A 75 2.53 9.44 32.28
C GLY A 75 3.40 9.27 31.04
N GLU A 76 3.43 8.11 30.40
CA GLU A 76 4.26 7.89 29.20
C GLU A 76 3.84 8.78 28.02
N TYR A 77 4.84 9.26 27.28
CA TYR A 77 4.66 10.10 26.10
C TYR A 77 5.10 9.36 24.83
N TYR A 78 4.16 9.20 23.91
CA TYR A 78 4.35 8.50 22.65
C TYR A 78 4.26 9.44 21.46
N ARG A 79 5.21 9.32 20.54
CA ARG A 79 5.16 9.93 19.21
C ARG A 79 4.89 8.86 18.16
N ILE A 80 3.79 9.00 17.43
CA ILE A 80 3.34 8.06 16.41
C ILE A 80 3.62 8.64 15.02
N GLN A 81 4.55 8.03 14.30
CA GLN A 81 4.98 8.49 12.99
C GLN A 81 4.38 7.61 11.89
N PRO A 82 4.01 8.19 10.73
CA PRO A 82 3.49 7.42 9.61
C PRO A 82 4.56 6.59 8.93
N LEU A 83 4.13 5.65 8.10
CA LEU A 83 5.02 5.08 7.07
C LEU A 83 5.70 6.21 6.29
N SER A 84 6.99 6.03 6.03
CA SER A 84 7.85 7.04 5.43
C SER A 84 8.65 6.43 4.28
N PRO A 85 8.92 7.18 3.20
CA PRO A 85 9.85 6.76 2.14
C PRO A 85 11.24 6.37 2.66
N HIS A 86 11.64 6.89 3.83
CA HIS A 86 12.95 6.61 4.42
C HIS A 86 13.07 5.21 5.05
N GLU A 87 11.94 4.53 5.28
CA GLU A 87 11.90 3.19 5.88
C GLU A 87 11.07 2.27 4.98
N PRO A 88 11.64 1.84 3.83
CA PRO A 88 10.93 0.98 2.90
C PRO A 88 10.63 -0.38 3.57
N PRO A 89 9.56 -1.07 3.14
CA PRO A 89 9.14 -2.34 3.73
C PRO A 89 10.14 -3.49 3.51
N THR A 90 11.21 -3.25 2.75
CA THR A 90 12.31 -4.16 2.49
C THR A 90 13.46 -4.04 3.50
N VAL A 91 13.36 -3.13 4.47
CA VAL A 91 14.32 -2.95 5.55
C VAL A 91 13.63 -3.31 6.88
N PRO A 92 14.28 -4.08 7.77
CA PRO A 92 13.68 -4.44 9.06
C PRO A 92 13.52 -3.20 9.94
N THR A 93 12.40 -3.13 10.67
CA THR A 93 12.14 -2.09 11.68
C THR A 93 11.60 -2.72 12.96
N PHE A 94 11.50 -1.94 14.05
CA PHE A 94 10.89 -2.41 15.31
C PHE A 94 9.43 -2.87 15.14
N LEU A 95 8.69 -2.21 14.23
CA LEU A 95 7.29 -2.58 13.95
C LEU A 95 7.18 -3.74 12.95
N ARG A 96 8.21 -3.99 12.15
CA ARG A 96 8.25 -4.99 11.08
C ARG A 96 9.64 -5.62 11.01
N PRO A 97 9.99 -6.51 11.95
CA PRO A 97 11.34 -7.10 12.03
C PRO A 97 11.63 -8.05 10.87
N GLU A 98 10.59 -8.61 10.24
CA GLU A 98 10.70 -9.44 9.04
C GLU A 98 10.35 -8.62 7.79
N PRO A 99 11.34 -8.08 7.06
CA PRO A 99 11.10 -7.26 5.88
C PRO A 99 10.63 -8.07 4.67
N LEU A 100 9.99 -7.43 3.71
CA LEU A 100 9.68 -8.01 2.41
C LEU A 100 10.95 -8.12 1.54
N ALA A 101 10.99 -9.13 0.66
CA ALA A 101 12.08 -9.24 -0.33
C ALA A 101 11.98 -8.17 -1.43
N ALA A 102 10.76 -7.74 -1.77
CA ALA A 102 10.47 -6.71 -2.75
C ALA A 102 9.09 -6.10 -2.49
N CYS A 103 8.86 -4.88 -3.00
CA CYS A 103 7.54 -4.25 -3.01
C CYS A 103 6.67 -4.87 -4.10
N THR A 104 5.83 -5.83 -3.72
CA THR A 104 4.77 -6.39 -4.56
C THR A 104 3.41 -6.11 -3.93
N PHE A 105 2.38 -5.95 -4.75
CA PHE A 105 1.10 -5.42 -4.30
C PHE A 105 -0.04 -6.41 -4.51
N LEU A 106 -1.00 -6.38 -3.58
CA LEU A 106 -2.33 -6.93 -3.76
C LEU A 106 -3.32 -5.76 -3.69
N VAL A 107 -4.04 -5.52 -4.77
CA VAL A 107 -4.83 -4.32 -4.98
C VAL A 107 -6.31 -4.66 -4.84
N ASP A 108 -6.93 -4.13 -3.79
CA ASP A 108 -8.34 -4.33 -3.48
C ASP A 108 -9.24 -3.72 -4.57
N VAL A 109 -10.47 -4.23 -4.68
CA VAL A 109 -11.44 -3.85 -5.71
C VAL A 109 -11.79 -2.36 -5.66
N ASN A 110 -11.79 -1.75 -4.46
CA ASN A 110 -12.07 -0.33 -4.27
C ASN A 110 -10.98 0.62 -4.83
N VAL A 111 -9.82 0.08 -5.19
CA VAL A 111 -8.71 0.77 -5.86
C VAL A 111 -8.23 0.01 -7.09
N GLY A 112 -9.07 -0.84 -7.68
CA GLY A 112 -8.64 -1.80 -8.72
C GLY A 112 -8.00 -1.17 -9.96
N ARG A 113 -8.33 0.09 -10.29
CA ARG A 113 -7.68 0.83 -11.41
C ARG A 113 -6.18 1.01 -11.19
N LEU A 114 -5.74 1.09 -9.93
CA LEU A 114 -4.33 1.20 -9.55
C LEU A 114 -3.51 -0.02 -9.97
N ALA A 115 -4.10 -1.22 -9.97
CA ALA A 115 -3.39 -2.44 -10.38
C ALA A 115 -2.89 -2.33 -11.83
N GLY A 116 -3.75 -1.86 -12.74
CA GLY A 116 -3.37 -1.66 -14.14
C GLY A 116 -2.27 -0.61 -14.30
N LEU A 117 -2.29 0.45 -13.50
CA LEU A 117 -1.26 1.50 -13.52
C LEU A 117 0.09 1.03 -12.98
N LEU A 118 0.09 0.27 -11.88
CA LEU A 118 1.30 -0.34 -11.33
C LEU A 118 1.91 -1.33 -12.35
N ARG A 119 1.10 -2.21 -12.95
CA ARG A 119 1.55 -3.14 -13.99
C ARG A 119 2.11 -2.42 -15.22
N MET A 120 1.46 -1.34 -15.64
CA MET A 120 1.95 -0.49 -16.74
C MET A 120 3.33 0.08 -16.41
N ALA A 121 3.58 0.45 -15.15
CA ALA A 121 4.87 0.90 -14.65
C ALA A 121 5.90 -0.23 -14.43
N GLY A 122 5.53 -1.50 -14.66
CA GLY A 122 6.38 -2.68 -14.48
C GLY A 122 6.34 -3.30 -13.09
N ILE A 123 5.51 -2.77 -12.19
CA ILE A 123 5.42 -3.20 -10.80
C ILE A 123 4.46 -4.39 -10.68
N ASP A 124 4.86 -5.40 -9.90
CA ASP A 124 4.05 -6.57 -9.61
C ASP A 124 2.84 -6.18 -8.76
N ALA A 125 1.64 -6.23 -9.35
CA ALA A 125 0.41 -5.85 -8.69
C ALA A 125 -0.72 -6.82 -9.04
N GLU A 126 -1.02 -7.74 -8.14
CA GLU A 126 -2.18 -8.62 -8.25
C GLU A 126 -3.47 -7.85 -7.95
N ALA A 127 -4.51 -8.10 -8.74
CA ALA A 127 -5.81 -7.47 -8.52
C ALA A 127 -6.74 -8.47 -7.84
N VAL A 128 -7.51 -8.00 -6.87
CA VAL A 128 -8.49 -8.83 -6.18
C VAL A 128 -9.68 -9.08 -7.09
N VAL A 129 -10.19 -10.32 -7.08
CA VAL A 129 -11.39 -10.70 -7.84
C VAL A 129 -12.62 -10.14 -7.11
N PRO A 130 -13.55 -9.47 -7.81
CA PRO A 130 -14.81 -9.03 -7.21
C PRO A 130 -15.55 -10.17 -6.49
N GLY A 131 -16.01 -9.89 -5.26
CA GLY A 131 -16.68 -10.89 -4.41
C GLY A 131 -15.73 -11.74 -3.54
N THR A 132 -14.41 -11.55 -3.63
CA THR A 132 -13.47 -12.20 -2.71
C THR A 132 -13.76 -11.78 -1.26
N ALA A 133 -13.91 -12.75 -0.36
CA ALA A 133 -14.12 -12.48 1.06
C ALA A 133 -12.90 -11.82 1.71
N GLY A 134 -13.13 -10.96 2.70
CA GLY A 134 -12.07 -10.16 3.33
C GLY A 134 -10.99 -11.01 4.03
N ASP A 135 -11.37 -12.11 4.65
CA ASP A 135 -10.45 -13.05 5.30
C ASP A 135 -9.56 -13.79 4.27
N VAL A 136 -10.14 -14.19 3.13
CA VAL A 136 -9.39 -14.77 1.99
C VAL A 136 -8.39 -13.76 1.44
N LEU A 137 -8.83 -12.51 1.25
CA LEU A 137 -7.96 -11.42 0.80
C LEU A 137 -6.78 -11.20 1.75
N LEU A 138 -7.03 -11.17 3.06
CA LEU A 138 -6.00 -10.96 4.07
C LEU A 138 -4.99 -12.11 4.11
N ARG A 139 -5.46 -13.36 4.08
CA ARG A 139 -4.58 -14.54 4.01
C ARG A 139 -3.70 -14.49 2.78
N ARG A 140 -4.28 -14.21 1.62
CA ARG A 140 -3.55 -14.06 0.36
C ARG A 140 -2.45 -12.99 0.45
N ALA A 141 -2.74 -11.82 1.03
CA ALA A 141 -1.75 -10.77 1.21
C ALA A 141 -0.55 -11.24 2.08
N VAL A 142 -0.83 -11.99 3.15
CA VAL A 142 0.20 -12.51 4.06
C VAL A 142 1.00 -13.64 3.42
N ASP A 143 0.32 -14.66 2.89
CA ASP A 143 0.92 -15.87 2.34
C ASP A 143 1.77 -15.56 1.10
N GLU A 144 1.30 -14.66 0.24
CA GLU A 144 2.05 -14.21 -0.95
C GLU A 144 3.05 -13.08 -0.63
N ARG A 145 3.13 -12.64 0.63
CA ARG A 145 4.00 -11.53 1.09
C ARG A 145 3.82 -10.25 0.27
N ARG A 146 2.57 -9.86 0.03
CA ARG A 146 2.17 -8.67 -0.74
C ARG A 146 1.69 -7.55 0.18
N ILE A 147 1.97 -6.32 -0.22
CA ILE A 147 1.44 -5.12 0.41
C ILE A 147 -0.02 -4.96 -0.04
N LEU A 148 -0.97 -5.00 0.90
CA LEU A 148 -2.38 -4.76 0.59
C LEU A 148 -2.65 -3.26 0.37
N LEU A 149 -3.09 -2.89 -0.83
CA LEU A 149 -3.56 -1.54 -1.15
C LEU A 149 -5.09 -1.51 -1.11
N THR A 150 -5.66 -0.74 -0.19
CA THR A 150 -7.12 -0.66 -0.02
C THR A 150 -7.53 0.68 0.58
N ARG A 151 -8.80 1.06 0.40
CA ARG A 151 -9.46 2.15 1.16
C ARG A 151 -10.25 1.64 2.38
N ASN A 152 -10.27 0.33 2.60
CA ASN A 152 -10.96 -0.30 3.71
C ASN A 152 -10.07 -0.38 4.97
N ARG A 153 -10.35 0.49 5.95
CA ARG A 153 -9.62 0.54 7.23
C ARG A 153 -9.78 -0.74 8.06
N ASP A 154 -10.88 -1.47 7.94
CA ASP A 154 -11.13 -2.65 8.77
C ASP A 154 -10.21 -3.80 8.38
N LEU A 155 -9.98 -3.97 7.07
CA LEU A 155 -8.96 -4.92 6.57
C LEU A 155 -7.57 -4.54 7.08
N LEU A 156 -7.23 -3.25 7.06
CA LEU A 156 -5.92 -2.74 7.48
C LEU A 156 -5.69 -2.82 9.01
N ARG A 157 -6.74 -3.00 9.81
CA ARG A 157 -6.64 -3.21 11.26
C ARG A 157 -6.58 -4.69 11.63
N HIS A 158 -6.71 -5.59 10.67
CA HIS A 158 -6.77 -7.01 10.95
C HIS A 158 -5.41 -7.53 11.40
N ARG A 159 -5.37 -8.23 12.54
CA ARG A 159 -4.14 -8.62 13.27
C ARG A 159 -3.11 -9.42 12.48
N ILE A 160 -3.51 -10.15 11.44
CA ILE A 160 -2.58 -10.97 10.64
C ILE A 160 -1.86 -10.16 9.57
N LEU A 161 -2.40 -9.00 9.19
CA LEU A 161 -1.86 -8.20 8.10
C LEU A 161 -0.74 -7.31 8.61
N VAL A 162 0.48 -7.52 8.13
CA VAL A 162 1.66 -6.72 8.55
C VAL A 162 1.91 -5.54 7.59
N PHE A 163 1.71 -5.79 6.30
CA PHE A 163 2.02 -4.84 5.23
C PHE A 163 0.73 -4.44 4.50
N GLY A 164 0.35 -3.19 4.65
CA GLY A 164 -0.79 -2.61 3.95
C GLY A 164 -0.71 -1.10 3.93
N ARG A 165 -1.50 -0.49 3.05
CA ARG A 165 -1.60 0.96 2.93
C ARG A 165 -3.04 1.38 2.71
N LEU A 166 -3.51 2.31 3.53
CA LEU A 166 -4.72 3.05 3.24
C LEU A 166 -4.47 4.04 2.09
N VAL A 167 -4.90 3.66 0.90
CA VAL A 167 -4.85 4.54 -0.28
C VAL A 167 -5.83 5.70 -0.06
N ARG A 168 -5.40 6.94 -0.34
CA ARG A 168 -6.21 8.10 0.06
C ARG A 168 -6.95 8.76 -1.07
N SER A 169 -6.24 8.98 -2.18
CA SER A 169 -6.84 9.63 -3.33
C SER A 169 -7.95 8.78 -3.93
N GLN A 170 -8.93 9.44 -4.53
CA GLN A 170 -9.93 8.79 -5.38
C GLN A 170 -9.48 8.77 -6.85
N ASP A 171 -8.52 9.63 -7.22
CA ASP A 171 -7.97 9.67 -8.56
C ASP A 171 -6.88 8.60 -8.73
N PRO A 172 -7.01 7.65 -9.68
CA PRO A 172 -6.03 6.58 -9.85
C PRO A 172 -4.62 7.04 -10.17
N ASN A 173 -4.45 8.20 -10.82
CA ASN A 173 -3.13 8.70 -11.15
C ASN A 173 -2.42 9.23 -9.89
N GLU A 174 -3.15 9.96 -9.04
CA GLU A 174 -2.67 10.35 -7.72
C GLU A 174 -2.40 9.15 -6.82
N GLN A 175 -3.22 8.08 -6.89
CA GLN A 175 -2.96 6.83 -6.18
C GLN A 175 -1.63 6.18 -6.61
N LEU A 176 -1.32 6.20 -7.92
CA LEU A 176 -0.05 5.71 -8.42
C LEU A 176 1.11 6.56 -7.88
N ALA A 177 1.01 7.89 -7.97
CA ALA A 177 2.00 8.81 -7.42
C ALA A 177 2.25 8.56 -5.93
N GLU A 178 1.17 8.43 -5.14
CA GLU A 178 1.22 8.13 -3.71
C GLU A 178 2.05 6.86 -3.43
N VAL A 179 1.77 5.76 -4.14
CA VAL A 179 2.44 4.47 -3.95
C VAL A 179 3.90 4.50 -4.40
N ILE A 180 4.19 5.11 -5.56
CA ILE A 180 5.57 5.21 -6.06
C ILE A 180 6.43 6.05 -5.11
N HIS A 181 5.90 7.17 -4.63
CA HIS A 181 6.60 8.05 -3.70
C HIS A 181 6.85 7.35 -2.36
N LEU A 182 5.78 6.80 -1.75
CA LEU A 182 5.84 6.19 -0.41
C LEU A 182 6.84 5.03 -0.35
N TYR A 183 6.89 4.20 -1.39
CA TYR A 183 7.74 3.01 -1.44
C TYR A 183 9.05 3.21 -2.23
N ARG A 184 9.36 4.45 -2.62
CA ARG A 184 10.55 4.83 -3.41
C ARG A 184 10.81 3.92 -4.61
N LEU A 185 9.78 3.72 -5.41
CA LEU A 185 9.80 2.75 -6.52
C LEU A 185 10.40 3.30 -7.82
N GLN A 186 10.91 4.53 -7.84
CA GLN A 186 11.42 5.19 -9.04
C GLN A 186 12.47 4.34 -9.77
N ASP A 187 13.40 3.75 -9.03
CA ASP A 187 14.48 2.92 -9.59
C ASP A 187 14.02 1.51 -9.97
N ALA A 188 12.90 1.05 -9.41
CA ALA A 188 12.28 -0.24 -9.70
C ALA A 188 11.35 -0.19 -10.93
N LEU A 189 11.07 0.99 -11.48
CA LEU A 189 10.20 1.13 -12.64
C LEU A 189 10.79 0.42 -13.86
N ARG A 190 10.00 -0.49 -14.45
CA ARG A 190 10.33 -1.19 -15.68
C ARG A 190 9.10 -1.20 -16.58
N PRO A 191 8.69 -0.05 -17.14
CA PRO A 191 7.42 0.08 -17.84
C PRO A 191 7.24 -0.98 -18.93
N PHE A 192 6.01 -1.44 -19.11
CA PHE A 192 5.64 -2.38 -20.18
C PHE A 192 6.42 -3.71 -20.17
N THR A 193 6.79 -4.19 -18.99
CA THR A 193 7.32 -5.54 -18.74
C THR A 193 6.28 -6.51 -18.18
N ARG A 194 5.12 -6.00 -17.75
CA ARG A 194 3.99 -6.79 -17.23
C ARG A 194 2.72 -6.55 -18.02
N CYS A 195 1.91 -7.60 -18.11
CA CYS A 195 0.59 -7.55 -18.69
C CYS A 195 -0.33 -6.71 -17.81
N ILE A 196 -0.85 -5.61 -18.34
CA ILE A 196 -1.81 -4.74 -17.65
C ILE A 196 -3.06 -5.53 -17.21
N ALA A 197 -3.44 -6.56 -17.96
CA ALA A 197 -4.65 -7.34 -17.69
C ALA A 197 -4.49 -8.39 -16.57
N CYS A 198 -3.40 -9.16 -16.58
CA CYS A 198 -3.24 -10.31 -15.69
C CYS A 198 -1.93 -10.32 -14.88
N ASN A 199 -1.14 -9.25 -14.88
CA ASN A 199 0.14 -9.12 -14.15
C ASN A 199 1.31 -10.00 -14.63
N GLY A 200 1.06 -10.98 -15.51
CA GLY A 200 2.07 -11.88 -16.06
C GLY A 200 3.17 -11.15 -16.84
N LEU A 201 4.37 -11.74 -16.88
CA LEU A 201 5.52 -11.15 -17.58
C LEU A 201 5.30 -11.12 -19.09
N LEU A 202 5.79 -10.06 -19.72
CA LEU A 202 5.79 -9.89 -21.17
C LEU A 202 7.16 -10.31 -21.72
N ALA A 203 7.16 -11.25 -22.66
CA ALA A 203 8.34 -11.67 -23.40
C ALA A 203 8.22 -11.19 -24.85
N GLU A 204 9.36 -10.88 -25.48
CA GLU A 204 9.39 -10.64 -26.93
C GLU A 204 8.93 -11.91 -27.67
N VAL A 205 8.18 -11.73 -28.75
CA VAL A 205 7.69 -12.82 -29.59
C VAL A 205 7.85 -12.48 -31.07
N ASP A 206 8.31 -13.46 -31.84
CA ASP A 206 8.45 -13.29 -33.28
C ASP A 206 7.09 -13.12 -33.95
N LYS A 207 6.98 -12.12 -34.82
CA LYS A 207 5.75 -11.82 -35.57
C LYS A 207 5.24 -13.04 -36.34
N ALA A 208 6.14 -13.86 -36.90
CA ALA A 208 5.78 -15.07 -37.62
C ALA A 208 5.03 -16.08 -36.74
N ALA A 209 5.40 -16.21 -35.46
CA ALA A 209 4.77 -17.15 -34.52
C ALA A 209 3.35 -16.73 -34.11
N ILE A 210 3.01 -15.45 -34.28
CA ILE A 210 1.71 -14.89 -33.88
C ILE A 210 0.92 -14.29 -35.04
N ILE A 211 1.39 -14.44 -36.28
CA ILE A 211 0.88 -13.71 -37.45
C ILE A 211 -0.63 -13.93 -37.63
N ASP A 212 -1.14 -15.13 -37.35
CA ASP A 212 -2.54 -15.48 -37.51
C ASP A 212 -3.47 -14.84 -36.48
N ARG A 213 -2.92 -14.38 -35.36
CA ARG A 213 -3.65 -13.73 -34.26
C ARG A 213 -3.69 -12.21 -34.39
N LEU A 214 -2.93 -11.64 -35.33
CA LEU A 214 -2.84 -10.19 -35.53
C LEU A 214 -3.95 -9.68 -36.47
N LEU A 215 -4.42 -8.46 -36.23
CA LEU A 215 -5.32 -7.77 -37.16
C LEU A 215 -4.56 -7.30 -38.41
N PRO A 216 -5.20 -7.15 -39.59
CA PRO A 216 -4.52 -6.84 -40.85
C PRO A 216 -3.62 -5.60 -40.79
N LEU A 217 -4.10 -4.49 -40.21
CA LEU A 217 -3.29 -3.27 -40.06
C LEU A 217 -2.14 -3.46 -39.06
N THR A 218 -2.34 -4.27 -38.02
CA THR A 218 -1.28 -4.61 -37.07
C THR A 218 -0.17 -5.44 -37.74
N LYS A 219 -0.56 -6.42 -38.58
CA LYS A 219 0.38 -7.18 -39.42
C LYS A 219 1.14 -6.29 -40.38
N LYS A 220 0.50 -5.24 -40.92
CA LYS A 220 1.11 -4.37 -41.92
C LYS A 220 2.12 -3.39 -41.33
N TYR A 221 1.83 -2.80 -40.17
CA TYR A 221 2.57 -1.62 -39.69
C TYR A 221 3.51 -1.87 -38.51
N PHE A 222 3.49 -3.05 -37.88
CA PHE A 222 4.32 -3.32 -36.70
C PHE A 222 5.11 -4.62 -36.85
N GLU A 223 6.34 -4.61 -36.33
CA GLU A 223 7.28 -5.75 -36.38
C GLU A 223 7.67 -6.28 -35.00
N ARG A 224 7.58 -5.45 -33.95
CA ARG A 224 7.98 -5.83 -32.59
C ARG A 224 6.76 -6.10 -31.73
N PHE A 225 6.71 -7.29 -31.16
CA PHE A 225 5.59 -7.76 -30.35
C PHE A 225 6.09 -8.36 -29.05
N LYS A 226 5.30 -8.15 -28.01
CA LYS A 226 5.43 -8.88 -26.76
C LYS A 226 4.19 -9.72 -26.50
N GLU A 227 4.37 -10.92 -25.99
CA GLU A 227 3.28 -11.78 -25.54
C GLU A 227 3.35 -12.00 -24.03
N CYS A 228 2.19 -12.00 -23.39
CA CYS A 228 2.07 -12.34 -21.98
C CYS A 228 2.14 -13.86 -21.78
N SER A 229 3.06 -14.31 -20.92
CA SER A 229 3.20 -15.72 -20.56
C SER A 229 2.00 -16.30 -19.79
N GLY A 230 1.15 -15.46 -19.20
CA GLY A 230 0.00 -15.88 -18.41
C GLY A 230 -1.30 -16.00 -19.22
N CYS A 231 -1.68 -14.94 -19.94
CA CYS A 231 -2.96 -14.89 -20.66
C CYS A 231 -2.83 -14.84 -22.19
N GLY A 232 -1.61 -14.90 -22.73
CA GLY A 232 -1.36 -14.84 -24.18
C GLY A 232 -1.74 -13.51 -24.83
N ARG A 233 -2.02 -12.43 -24.09
CA ARG A 233 -2.27 -11.13 -24.72
C ARG A 233 -1.02 -10.63 -25.45
N ILE A 234 -1.22 -10.18 -26.69
CA ILE A 234 -0.17 -9.60 -27.54
C ILE A 234 -0.18 -8.07 -27.41
N TYR A 235 1.00 -7.49 -27.26
CA TYR A 235 1.26 -6.06 -27.13
C TYR A 235 2.28 -5.61 -28.19
N TRP A 236 2.18 -4.37 -28.64
CA TRP A 236 3.12 -3.75 -29.58
C TRP A 236 3.24 -2.25 -29.34
N HIS A 237 4.32 -1.65 -29.83
CA HIS A 237 4.59 -0.23 -29.67
C HIS A 237 3.84 0.61 -30.71
N GLY A 238 2.55 0.89 -30.45
CA GLY A 238 1.73 1.83 -31.24
C GLY A 238 1.38 3.11 -30.49
N SER A 239 0.46 3.91 -31.04
CA SER A 239 0.01 5.17 -30.44
C SER A 239 -0.53 5.04 -29.01
N HIS A 240 -1.09 3.88 -28.65
CA HIS A 240 -1.50 3.60 -27.27
C HIS A 240 -0.32 3.50 -26.31
N HIS A 241 0.81 2.91 -26.74
CA HIS A 241 2.03 2.83 -25.95
C HIS A 241 2.60 4.23 -25.68
N GLU A 242 2.64 5.08 -26.71
CA GLU A 242 3.08 6.47 -26.59
C GLU A 242 2.21 7.26 -25.60
N LYS A 243 0.89 7.17 -25.71
CA LYS A 243 -0.05 7.81 -24.78
C LYS A 243 0.14 7.31 -23.34
N MET A 244 0.36 6.01 -23.15
CA MET A 244 0.61 5.42 -21.82
C MET A 244 1.95 5.87 -21.24
N THR A 245 2.99 5.95 -22.06
CA THR A 245 4.32 6.46 -21.67
C THR A 245 4.22 7.94 -21.27
N GLU A 246 3.51 8.73 -22.08
CA GLU A 246 3.25 10.14 -21.82
C GLU A 246 2.45 10.32 -20.51
N LYS A 247 1.49 9.44 -20.25
CA LYS A 247 0.75 9.43 -19.00
C LYS A 247 1.65 9.11 -17.81
N LEU A 248 2.44 8.03 -17.87
CA LEU A 248 3.33 7.64 -16.77
C LEU A 248 4.31 8.75 -16.40
N ARG A 249 5.00 9.33 -17.39
CA ARG A 249 5.96 10.41 -17.10
C ARG A 249 5.29 11.62 -16.46
N ARG A 250 4.07 12.01 -16.86
CA ARG A 250 3.31 13.09 -16.20
C ARG A 250 3.01 12.77 -14.73
N ILE A 251 2.57 11.55 -14.43
CA ILE A 251 2.26 11.13 -13.05
C ILE A 251 3.53 11.17 -12.19
N LEU A 252 4.65 10.68 -12.72
CA LEU A 252 5.91 10.58 -12.00
C LEU A 252 6.62 11.93 -11.82
N GLN A 253 6.32 12.93 -12.65
CA GLN A 253 6.80 14.31 -12.47
C GLN A 253 6.02 15.07 -11.38
N SER A 254 4.80 14.65 -11.08
CA SER A 254 3.95 15.24 -10.05
C SER A 254 4.06 14.57 -8.67
N ALA A 255 4.91 13.54 -8.54
CA ALA A 255 5.08 12.70 -7.34
C ALA A 255 6.39 13.04 -6.60
#